data_AF-A0A1Q9DH17-F1
#
_entry.id   AF-A0A1Q9DH17-F1
#
_cell.length_a   1.000
_cell.length_b   1.000
_cell.length_c   1.000
_cell.angle_alpha   90.00
_cell.angle_beta   90.00
_cell.angle_gamma   90.00
#
_symmetry.space_group_name_H-M   'P 1'
#
loop_
_entity.id
_entity.type
_entity.pdbx_description
1 polymer ?
#
loop_
_entity_poly.entity_id
_entity_poly.type
_entity_poly.pdbx_seq_one_letter_code
_entity_poly.pdbx_strand_id
1 'polypeptide(L)'
;MVLPVGGMGSSMGGPPPQQVLLTMPYLKAALVAVTMVVIGEFVATYFNEAISDCLTPLFGILVLRDVTQAGQCVLCLGVISGFNCLSDLTSLILILVGQRYVPGAKYFFSTVCYGDVRVYDPSTRSTKIENRELCSWRTVVGNTCIVLGVLTQLICCRLSLKIFQAYQREGMNAMLDEYEGEPGDGLRASAPGAADLPRPGAVAPEGPASSASRASNRGFVPFSGEGQRLG
;
A
#
# COMPACT_ATOMS: atom_id res chain seq x y z
N MET A 1 12.43 20.66 0.50
CA MET A 1 11.09 20.38 -0.04
C MET A 1 10.38 19.46 0.95
N VAL A 2 9.39 20.00 1.66
CA VAL A 2 8.57 19.22 2.61
C VAL A 2 7.39 18.69 1.79
N LEU A 3 7.29 17.36 1.66
CA LEU A 3 6.09 16.74 1.10
C LEU A 3 4.93 17.07 2.05
N PRO A 4 3.80 17.62 1.57
CA PRO A 4 2.63 17.85 2.41
C PRO A 4 2.03 16.49 2.76
N VAL A 5 2.48 15.91 3.87
CA VAL A 5 1.95 14.65 4.42
C VAL A 5 0.60 14.87 5.13
N GLY A 6 0.19 16.12 5.35
CA GLY A 6 -0.96 16.48 6.20
C GLY A 6 -2.35 16.54 5.54
N GLY A 7 -2.50 16.27 4.24
CA GLY A 7 -3.78 16.49 3.52
C GLY A 7 -4.63 15.25 3.26
N MET A 8 -4.15 14.03 3.55
CA MET A 8 -4.78 12.78 3.08
C MET A 8 -5.91 12.25 4.00
N GLY A 9 -6.37 13.04 4.98
CA GLY A 9 -7.32 12.59 6.00
C GLY A 9 -8.81 12.86 5.70
N SER A 10 -9.15 13.88 4.91
CA SER A 10 -10.53 14.41 4.85
C SER A 10 -11.21 14.32 3.48
N SER A 11 -10.49 14.03 2.39
CA SER A 11 -11.05 14.02 1.02
C SER A 11 -11.27 12.61 0.43
N MET A 12 -10.87 11.53 1.13
CA MET A 12 -10.95 10.15 0.61
C MET A 12 -12.35 9.50 0.64
N GLY A 13 -13.43 10.29 0.75
CA GLY A 13 -14.80 9.80 0.59
C GLY A 13 -15.24 9.60 -0.87
N GLY A 14 -14.43 10.06 -1.83
CA GLY A 14 -14.70 9.92 -3.25
C GLY A 14 -14.38 8.51 -3.80
N PRO A 15 -14.98 8.13 -4.95
CA PRO A 15 -14.61 6.90 -5.64
C PRO A 15 -13.11 6.92 -6.00
N PRO A 16 -12.43 5.76 -6.03
CA PRO A 16 -11.01 5.70 -6.36
C PRO A 16 -10.76 6.17 -7.81
N PRO A 17 -9.60 6.80 -8.08
CA PRO A 17 -9.22 7.25 -9.40
C PRO A 17 -9.32 6.11 -10.44
N GLN A 18 -9.79 6.41 -11.66
CA GLN A 18 -9.89 5.39 -12.72
C GLN A 18 -8.51 4.74 -13.03
N GLN A 19 -7.42 5.51 -12.90
CA GLN A 19 -6.06 5.00 -13.07
C GLN A 19 -5.67 3.97 -11.99
N VAL A 20 -6.19 4.11 -10.77
CA VAL A 20 -5.96 3.17 -9.67
C VAL A 20 -6.71 1.86 -9.92
N LEU A 21 -7.95 1.93 -10.41
CA LEU A 21 -8.73 0.74 -10.77
C LEU A 21 -8.03 -0.10 -11.85
N LEU A 22 -7.40 0.55 -12.84
CA LEU A 22 -6.65 -0.13 -13.89
C LEU A 22 -5.33 -0.75 -13.42
N THR A 23 -4.68 -0.15 -12.41
CA THR A 23 -3.37 -0.61 -11.90
C THR A 23 -3.49 -1.66 -10.79
N MET A 24 -4.60 -1.67 -10.05
CA MET A 24 -4.90 -2.64 -8.99
C MET A 24 -4.73 -4.13 -9.38
N PRO A 25 -5.23 -4.64 -10.53
CA PRO A 25 -5.03 -6.05 -10.88
C PRO A 25 -3.56 -6.42 -11.05
N TYR A 26 -2.75 -5.50 -11.57
CA TYR A 26 -1.30 -5.71 -11.71
C TYR A 26 -0.61 -5.73 -10.35
N LEU A 27 -1.03 -4.88 -9.41
CA LEU A 27 -0.52 -4.91 -8.04
C LEU A 27 -0.86 -6.24 -7.35
N LYS A 28 -2.09 -6.73 -7.51
CA LYS A 28 -2.51 -8.05 -7.01
C LYS A 28 -1.64 -9.18 -7.58
N ALA A 29 -1.43 -9.18 -8.89
CA ALA A 29 -0.58 -10.18 -9.54
C ALA A 29 0.88 -10.11 -9.03
N ALA A 30 1.42 -8.90 -8.85
CA ALA A 30 2.76 -8.70 -8.30
C ALA A 30 2.86 -9.23 -6.86
N LEU A 31 1.86 -8.98 -6.01
CA LEU A 31 1.83 -9.47 -4.63
C LEU A 31 1.75 -11.01 -4.54
N VAL A 32 0.98 -11.64 -5.44
CA VAL A 32 0.98 -13.10 -5.56
C VAL A 32 2.35 -13.60 -5.97
N ALA A 33 3.01 -12.96 -6.95
CA ALA A 33 4.36 -13.34 -7.37
C ALA A 33 5.37 -13.21 -6.21
N VAL A 34 5.35 -12.11 -5.45
CA VAL A 34 6.20 -11.93 -4.25
C VAL A 34 5.93 -13.03 -3.22
N THR A 35 4.67 -13.37 -2.99
CA THR A 35 4.30 -14.44 -2.04
C THR A 35 4.88 -15.79 -2.46
N MET A 36 4.86 -16.09 -3.77
CA MET A 36 5.47 -17.31 -4.32
C MET A 36 7.00 -17.30 -4.16
N VAL A 37 7.65 -16.14 -4.33
CA VAL A 37 9.09 -15.98 -4.09
C VAL A 37 9.43 -16.30 -2.64
N VAL A 38 8.73 -15.70 -1.68
CA VAL A 38 8.91 -15.94 -0.23
C VAL A 38 8.79 -17.42 0.12
N ILE A 39 7.77 -18.12 -0.42
CA ILE A 39 7.61 -19.56 -0.21
C ILE A 39 8.82 -20.33 -0.77
N GLY A 40 9.29 -19.95 -1.95
CA GLY A 40 10.48 -20.53 -2.56
C GLY A 40 11.75 -20.33 -1.71
N GLU A 41 11.90 -19.16 -1.09
CA GLU A 41 13.02 -18.87 -0.18
C GLU A 41 12.97 -19.72 1.10
N PHE A 42 11.78 -19.93 1.67
CA PHE A 42 11.61 -20.87 2.79
C PHE A 42 12.00 -22.30 2.39
N VAL A 43 11.60 -22.76 1.20
CA VAL A 43 11.97 -24.10 0.68
C VAL A 43 13.48 -24.20 0.45
N ALA A 44 14.11 -23.11 0.01
CA ALA A 44 15.56 -23.00 -0.15
C ALA A 44 16.32 -22.78 1.17
N THR A 45 15.62 -22.69 2.31
CA THR A 45 16.19 -22.43 3.65
C THR A 45 16.88 -21.06 3.80
N TYR A 46 16.52 -20.08 2.97
CA TYR A 46 16.99 -18.69 3.03
C TYR A 46 16.11 -17.89 3.99
N PHE A 47 16.11 -18.27 5.27
CA PHE A 47 15.14 -17.78 6.26
C PHE A 47 15.24 -16.28 6.51
N ASN A 48 16.45 -15.71 6.49
CA ASN A 48 16.64 -14.28 6.79
C ASN A 48 16.03 -13.40 5.70
N GLU A 49 16.21 -13.81 4.44
CA GLU A 49 15.63 -13.18 3.26
C GLU A 49 14.11 -13.35 3.28
N ALA A 50 13.63 -14.58 3.45
CA ALA A 50 12.19 -14.89 3.47
C ALA A 50 11.41 -14.10 4.55
N ILE A 51 11.99 -13.94 5.74
CA ILE A 51 11.36 -13.17 6.82
C ILE A 51 11.28 -11.67 6.48
N SER A 52 12.31 -11.11 5.86
CA SER A 52 12.29 -9.72 5.38
C SER A 52 11.21 -9.53 4.32
N ASP A 53 11.16 -10.46 3.36
CA ASP A 53 10.27 -10.39 2.22
C ASP A 53 8.82 -10.69 2.56
N CYS A 54 8.54 -11.39 3.66
CA CYS A 54 7.20 -11.59 4.23
C CYS A 54 6.46 -10.27 4.55
N LEU A 55 7.18 -9.16 4.78
CA LEU A 55 6.54 -7.88 5.09
C LEU A 55 5.76 -7.33 3.88
N THR A 56 6.29 -7.47 2.66
CA THR A 56 5.63 -6.98 1.45
C THR A 56 4.23 -7.59 1.25
N PRO A 57 4.03 -8.92 1.24
CA PRO A 57 2.69 -9.51 1.07
C PRO A 57 1.77 -9.22 2.27
N LEU A 58 2.30 -9.11 3.50
CA LEU A 58 1.49 -8.78 4.67
C LEU A 58 0.87 -7.39 4.56
N PHE A 59 1.68 -6.38 4.20
CA PHE A 59 1.17 -5.03 3.90
C PHE A 59 0.32 -5.00 2.62
N GLY A 60 0.67 -5.82 1.63
CA GLY A 60 -0.13 -5.99 0.42
C GLY A 60 -1.56 -6.43 0.72
N ILE A 61 -1.74 -7.42 1.59
CA ILE A 61 -3.08 -7.88 2.01
C ILE A 61 -3.86 -6.76 2.69
N LEU A 62 -3.22 -5.95 3.54
CA LEU A 62 -3.87 -4.80 4.18
C LEU A 62 -4.35 -3.77 3.15
N VAL A 63 -3.51 -3.43 2.17
CA VAL A 63 -3.86 -2.52 1.06
C VAL A 63 -5.01 -3.07 0.22
N LEU A 64 -5.06 -4.39 0.00
CA LEU A 64 -6.10 -5.02 -0.81
C LEU A 64 -7.43 -5.19 -0.08
N ARG A 65 -7.43 -5.19 1.26
CA ARG A 65 -8.63 -5.39 2.08
C ARG A 65 -9.53 -4.16 2.07
N ASP A 66 -8.97 -2.97 2.10
CA ASP A 66 -9.72 -1.72 2.18
C ASP A 66 -9.23 -0.71 1.15
N VAL A 67 -10.01 -0.52 0.09
CA VAL A 67 -9.71 0.40 -1.02
C VAL A 67 -9.78 1.86 -0.56
N THR A 68 -10.55 2.17 0.49
CA THR A 68 -10.67 3.53 1.01
C THR A 68 -9.41 3.95 1.77
N GLN A 69 -8.81 3.02 2.51
CA GLN A 69 -7.53 3.23 3.20
C GLN A 69 -6.31 2.94 2.33
N ALA A 70 -6.51 2.33 1.16
CA ALA A 70 -5.43 1.92 0.26
C ALA A 70 -4.48 3.06 -0.07
N GLY A 71 -4.95 4.29 -0.27
CA GLY A 71 -4.06 5.40 -0.64
C GLY A 71 -3.03 5.77 0.43
N GLN A 72 -3.34 5.60 1.72
CA GLN A 72 -2.36 5.80 2.81
C GLN A 72 -1.41 4.60 2.93
N CYS A 73 -1.95 3.38 2.82
CA CYS A 73 -1.16 2.16 2.96
C CYS A 73 -0.28 1.86 1.73
N VAL A 74 -0.62 2.36 0.54
CA VAL A 74 0.13 2.07 -0.69
C VAL A 74 1.52 2.69 -0.66
N LEU A 75 1.69 3.85 -0.01
CA LEU A 75 3.01 4.45 0.17
C LEU A 75 3.88 3.58 1.08
N CYS A 76 3.32 3.09 2.19
CA CYS A 76 4.00 2.16 3.08
C CYS A 76 4.42 0.89 2.35
N LEU A 77 3.53 0.32 1.53
CA LEU A 77 3.84 -0.83 0.68
C LEU A 77 5.00 -0.54 -0.29
N GLY A 78 4.98 0.62 -0.93
CA GLY A 78 6.06 1.06 -1.84
C GLY A 78 7.41 1.20 -1.13
N VAL A 79 7.43 1.78 0.07
CA VAL A 79 8.65 1.95 0.88
C VAL A 79 9.19 0.59 1.35
N ILE A 80 8.33 -0.27 1.89
CA ILE A 80 8.72 -1.62 2.36
C ILE A 80 9.25 -2.45 1.20
N SER A 81 8.52 -2.47 0.08
CA SER A 81 8.95 -3.19 -1.11
C SER A 81 10.25 -2.64 -1.69
N GLY A 82 10.46 -1.32 -1.65
CA GLY A 82 11.72 -0.70 -2.03
C GLY A 82 12.88 -1.10 -1.11
N PHE A 83 12.66 -1.17 0.21
CA PHE A 83 13.67 -1.62 1.16
C PHE A 83 14.02 -3.09 0.98
N ASN A 84 13.01 -3.96 0.82
CA ASN A 84 13.20 -5.38 0.52
C ASN A 84 13.96 -5.57 -0.79
N CYS A 85 13.60 -4.83 -1.85
CA CYS A 85 14.35 -4.86 -3.12
C CYS A 85 15.84 -4.51 -2.94
N LEU A 86 16.17 -3.52 -2.11
CA LEU A 86 17.56 -3.16 -1.82
C LEU A 86 18.28 -4.21 -0.98
N SER A 87 17.57 -4.83 -0.03
CA SER A 87 18.07 -5.95 0.79
C SER A 87 18.40 -7.16 -0.09
N ASP A 88 17.51 -7.53 -1.01
CA ASP A 88 17.70 -8.62 -1.96
C ASP A 88 18.83 -8.33 -2.93
N LEU A 89 18.90 -7.10 -3.44
CA LEU A 89 19.98 -6.68 -4.33
C LEU A 89 21.33 -6.77 -3.62
N THR A 90 21.39 -6.37 -2.34
CA THR A 90 22.61 -6.50 -1.51
C THR A 90 22.96 -7.97 -1.30
N SER A 91 21.98 -8.82 -0.98
CA SER A 91 22.17 -10.26 -0.82
C SER A 91 22.66 -10.91 -2.12
N LEU A 92 22.10 -10.52 -3.26
CA LEU A 92 22.52 -10.94 -4.59
C LEU A 92 23.97 -10.56 -4.86
N ILE A 93 24.37 -9.31 -4.59
CA ILE A 93 25.76 -8.86 -4.73
C ILE A 93 26.69 -9.69 -3.85
N LEU A 94 26.34 -9.93 -2.58
CA LEU A 94 27.16 -10.72 -1.66
C LEU A 94 27.31 -12.17 -2.11
N ILE A 95 26.27 -12.77 -2.71
CA ILE A 95 26.34 -14.10 -3.33
C ILE A 95 27.28 -14.08 -4.53
N LEU A 96 27.16 -13.07 -5.41
CA LEU A 96 27.99 -12.95 -6.60
C LEU A 96 29.48 -12.73 -6.28
N VAL A 97 29.79 -11.97 -5.23
CA VAL A 97 31.16 -11.74 -4.73
C VAL A 97 31.70 -12.97 -3.96
N GLY A 98 30.84 -13.92 -3.62
CA GLY A 98 31.22 -15.16 -2.94
C GLY A 98 31.36 -15.02 -1.43
N GLN A 99 30.76 -13.99 -0.85
CA GLN A 99 30.77 -13.73 0.59
C GLN A 99 29.55 -14.34 1.31
N ARG A 100 28.53 -14.81 0.58
CA ARG A 100 27.28 -15.32 1.15
C ARG A 100 26.80 -16.57 0.39
N TYR A 101 26.52 -17.64 1.13
CA TYR A 101 25.99 -18.95 0.69
C TYR A 101 26.81 -19.76 -0.35
N VAL A 102 27.45 -19.12 -1.33
CA VAL A 102 28.09 -19.75 -2.49
C VAL A 102 29.46 -19.10 -2.74
N PRO A 103 30.49 -19.83 -3.22
CA PRO A 103 31.81 -19.27 -3.54
C PRO A 103 31.84 -18.47 -4.87
N GLY A 104 30.88 -17.58 -5.07
CA GLY A 104 30.88 -16.56 -6.13
C GLY A 104 30.06 -16.88 -7.38
N ALA A 105 30.00 -15.89 -8.28
CA ALA A 105 29.12 -15.89 -9.46
C ALA A 105 29.27 -17.12 -10.38
N LYS A 106 30.46 -17.73 -10.45
CA LYS A 106 30.70 -18.93 -11.27
C LYS A 106 29.83 -20.12 -10.85
N TYR A 107 29.46 -20.20 -9.57
CA TYR A 107 28.69 -21.31 -9.01
C TYR A 107 27.23 -20.94 -8.73
N PHE A 108 26.77 -19.78 -9.24
CA PHE A 108 25.44 -19.25 -8.93
C PHE A 108 24.29 -20.20 -9.28
N PHE A 109 24.40 -20.92 -10.41
CA PHE A 109 23.45 -21.95 -10.83
C PHE A 109 24.02 -23.36 -10.71
N SER A 110 25.14 -23.54 -10.00
CA SER A 110 25.74 -24.85 -9.83
C SER A 110 25.07 -25.59 -8.69
N THR A 111 24.66 -26.83 -8.94
CA THR A 111 24.19 -27.74 -7.90
C THR A 111 25.32 -28.34 -7.08
N VAL A 112 26.53 -28.34 -7.63
CA VAL A 112 27.72 -28.92 -7.01
C VAL A 112 28.79 -27.82 -6.89
N CYS A 113 29.26 -27.57 -5.69
CA CYS A 113 30.42 -26.72 -5.46
C CYS A 113 31.12 -27.15 -4.18
N TYR A 114 32.44 -27.16 -4.23
CA TYR A 114 33.31 -27.59 -3.14
C TYR A 114 34.03 -26.36 -2.57
N GLY A 115 34.11 -26.28 -1.25
CA GLY A 115 34.84 -25.21 -0.59
C GLY A 115 35.33 -25.60 0.78
N ASP A 116 36.34 -24.85 1.22
CA ASP A 116 37.05 -25.08 2.46
C ASP A 116 36.28 -24.47 3.63
N VAL A 117 35.74 -25.34 4.49
CA VAL A 117 35.04 -24.94 5.72
C VAL A 117 35.95 -25.20 6.91
N ARG A 118 36.14 -24.18 7.76
CA ARG A 118 36.85 -24.33 9.03
C ARG A 118 35.90 -24.95 10.04
N VAL A 119 36.14 -26.20 10.39
CA VAL A 119 35.40 -26.93 11.42
C VAL A 119 36.24 -26.96 12.68
N TYR A 120 35.66 -26.55 13.80
CA TYR A 120 36.29 -26.67 15.11
C TYR A 120 36.09 -28.10 15.62
N ASP A 121 37.18 -28.82 15.88
CA ASP A 121 37.14 -30.14 16.47
C ASP A 121 37.28 -30.01 18.00
N PRO A 122 36.23 -30.33 18.79
CA PRO A 122 36.28 -30.22 20.24
C PRO A 122 37.23 -31.23 20.89
N SER A 123 37.57 -32.34 20.20
CA SER A 123 38.41 -33.40 20.74
C SER A 123 39.90 -33.04 20.69
N THR A 124 40.36 -32.39 19.61
CA THR A 124 41.75 -31.97 19.41
C THR A 124 41.98 -30.49 19.73
N ARG A 125 40.92 -29.74 20.08
CA ARG A 125 40.92 -28.28 20.28
C ARG A 125 41.58 -27.52 19.13
N SER A 126 41.47 -28.03 17.90
CA SER A 126 42.09 -27.44 16.72
C SER A 126 41.04 -27.19 15.63
N THR A 127 41.29 -26.16 14.81
CA THR A 127 40.50 -25.87 13.61
C THR A 127 41.06 -26.67 12.44
N LYS A 128 40.26 -27.57 11.88
CA LYS A 128 40.59 -28.31 10.66
C LYS A 128 39.86 -27.67 9.48
N ILE A 129 40.54 -27.56 8.36
CA ILE A 129 39.92 -27.18 7.10
C ILE A 129 39.40 -28.47 6.46
N GLU A 130 38.09 -28.57 6.31
CA GLU A 130 37.43 -29.67 5.59
C GLU A 130 36.83 -29.14 4.29
N ASN A 131 37.11 -29.83 3.20
CA ASN A 131 36.46 -29.55 1.93
C ASN A 131 35.08 -30.19 1.93
N ARG A 132 34.03 -29.35 1.91
CA ARG A 132 32.63 -29.80 1.93
C ARG A 132 31.90 -29.31 0.69
N GLU A 133 30.90 -30.09 0.29
CA GLU A 133 29.94 -29.66 -0.73
C GLU A 133 29.04 -28.57 -0.13
N LEU A 134 29.13 -27.36 -0.67
CA LEU A 134 28.43 -26.16 -0.20
C LEU A 134 27.15 -25.89 -1.00
N CYS A 135 27.10 -26.35 -2.25
CA CYS A 135 25.95 -26.14 -3.12
C CYS A 135 25.01 -27.33 -3.09
N SER A 136 23.73 -27.06 -3.30
CA SER A 136 22.72 -28.09 -3.54
C SER A 136 21.64 -27.53 -4.49
N TRP A 137 20.67 -28.36 -4.85
CA TRP A 137 19.49 -27.88 -5.59
C TRP A 137 18.76 -26.73 -4.87
N ARG A 138 18.82 -26.69 -3.53
CA ARG A 138 18.24 -25.60 -2.72
C ARG A 138 18.91 -24.27 -2.99
N THR A 139 20.22 -24.27 -3.18
CA THR A 139 21.01 -23.09 -3.51
C THR A 139 20.56 -22.49 -4.84
N VAL A 140 20.35 -23.33 -5.86
CA VAL A 140 19.86 -22.90 -7.17
C VAL A 140 18.46 -22.29 -7.07
N VAL A 141 17.57 -22.93 -6.31
CA VAL A 141 16.22 -22.41 -6.04
C VAL A 141 16.28 -21.08 -5.31
N GLY A 142 17.04 -20.98 -4.22
CA GLY A 142 17.16 -19.74 -3.43
C GLY A 142 17.76 -18.59 -4.23
N ASN A 143 18.81 -18.85 -5.02
CA ASN A 143 19.41 -17.85 -5.89
C ASN A 143 18.43 -17.35 -6.98
N THR A 144 17.63 -18.26 -7.54
CA THR A 144 16.57 -17.91 -8.49
C THR A 144 15.48 -17.08 -7.82
N CYS A 145 15.09 -17.45 -6.59
CA CYS A 145 14.13 -16.70 -5.79
C CYS A 145 14.62 -15.28 -5.51
N ILE A 146 15.87 -15.07 -5.09
CA ILE A 146 16.43 -13.74 -4.85
C ILE A 146 16.35 -12.87 -6.13
N VAL A 147 16.70 -13.43 -7.30
CA VAL A 147 16.61 -12.69 -8.57
C VAL A 147 15.17 -12.30 -8.87
N LEU A 148 14.22 -13.22 -8.70
CA LEU A 148 12.80 -12.95 -8.88
C LEU A 148 12.26 -11.98 -7.81
N GLY A 149 12.77 -12.03 -6.58
CA GLY A 149 12.49 -11.11 -5.49
C GLY A 149 12.81 -9.69 -5.89
N VAL A 150 14.06 -9.43 -6.30
CA VAL A 150 14.48 -8.11 -6.81
C VAL A 150 13.54 -7.59 -7.91
N LEU A 151 13.23 -8.42 -8.91
CA LEU A 151 12.36 -8.01 -10.03
C LEU A 151 10.93 -7.72 -9.57
N THR A 152 10.34 -8.60 -8.78
CA THR A 152 8.95 -8.50 -8.34
C THR A 152 8.75 -7.39 -7.31
N GLN A 153 9.70 -7.20 -6.38
CA GLN A 153 9.73 -6.07 -5.44
C GLN A 153 9.88 -4.75 -6.18
N LEU A 154 10.76 -4.66 -7.19
CA LEU A 154 10.89 -3.44 -8.00
C LEU A 154 9.58 -3.10 -8.74
N ILE A 155 8.89 -4.11 -9.29
CA ILE A 155 7.58 -3.94 -9.93
C ILE A 155 6.54 -3.47 -8.91
N CYS A 156 6.48 -4.12 -7.74
CA CYS A 156 5.54 -3.78 -6.66
C CYS A 156 5.75 -2.35 -6.15
N CYS A 157 7.01 -1.96 -5.92
CA CYS A 157 7.39 -0.60 -5.56
C CYS A 157 6.96 0.42 -6.63
N ARG A 158 7.25 0.15 -7.92
CA ARG A 158 6.85 1.06 -9.01
C ARG A 158 5.34 1.19 -9.16
N LEU A 159 4.58 0.10 -9.03
CA LEU A 159 3.12 0.14 -9.09
C LEU A 159 2.56 0.92 -7.89
N SER A 160 3.10 0.70 -6.70
CA SER A 160 2.70 1.41 -5.48
C SER A 160 2.94 2.91 -5.59
N LEU A 161 4.10 3.33 -6.12
CA LEU A 161 4.40 4.74 -6.37
C LEU A 161 3.48 5.35 -7.44
N LYS A 162 3.15 4.61 -8.51
CA LYS A 162 2.19 5.06 -9.52
C LYS A 162 0.79 5.29 -8.93
N ILE A 163 0.31 4.36 -8.10
CA ILE A 163 -0.98 4.49 -7.42
C ILE A 163 -0.97 5.68 -6.47
N PHE A 164 0.10 5.84 -5.69
CA PHE A 164 0.27 6.97 -4.79
C PHE A 164 0.24 8.32 -5.54
N GLN A 165 0.97 8.43 -6.65
CA GLN A 165 0.97 9.63 -7.48
C GLN A 165 -0.40 9.93 -8.07
N ALA A 166 -1.19 8.92 -8.45
CA ALA A 166 -2.55 9.11 -8.91
C ALA A 166 -3.45 9.70 -7.81
N TYR A 167 -3.38 9.15 -6.60
CA TYR A 167 -4.10 9.71 -5.44
C TYR A 167 -3.66 11.14 -5.10
N GLN A 168 -2.35 11.45 -5.18
CA GLN A 168 -1.87 12.82 -4.93
C GLN A 168 -2.36 13.82 -5.98
N ARG A 169 -2.37 13.44 -7.27
CA ARG A 169 -2.85 14.33 -8.34
C ARG A 169 -4.33 14.64 -8.18
N GLU A 170 -5.14 13.63 -7.87
CA GLU A 170 -6.58 13.84 -7.69
C GLU A 170 -6.88 14.67 -6.43
N GLY A 171 -6.17 14.41 -5.32
CA GLY A 171 -6.28 15.24 -4.12
C GLY A 171 -5.86 16.70 -4.34
N MET A 172 -4.82 16.94 -5.15
CA MET A 172 -4.38 18.30 -5.48
C MET A 172 -5.37 19.03 -6.40
N ASN A 173 -5.95 18.32 -7.38
CA ASN A 173 -6.98 18.89 -8.26
C ASN A 173 -8.26 19.21 -7.46
N ALA A 174 -8.67 18.35 -6.53
CA ALA A 174 -9.82 18.61 -5.66
C ALA A 174 -9.64 19.86 -4.79
N MET A 175 -8.42 20.09 -4.27
CA MET A 175 -8.13 21.34 -3.54
C MET A 175 -8.17 22.56 -4.48
N LEU A 176 -7.60 22.46 -5.68
CA LEU A 176 -7.63 23.54 -6.67
C LEU A 176 -9.06 23.90 -7.07
N ASP A 177 -9.93 22.91 -7.31
CA ASP A 177 -11.35 23.13 -7.63
C ASP A 177 -12.10 23.80 -6.46
N GLU A 178 -11.76 23.48 -5.21
CA GLU A 178 -12.31 24.14 -4.01
C GLU A 178 -11.85 25.60 -3.90
N TYR A 179 -10.61 25.92 -4.30
CA TYR A 179 -10.07 27.29 -4.30
C TYR A 179 -10.50 28.12 -5.52
N GLU A 180 -10.69 27.51 -6.69
CA GLU A 180 -11.19 28.18 -7.90
C GLU A 180 -12.72 28.28 -7.94
N GLY A 181 -13.42 27.50 -7.09
CA GLY A 181 -14.87 27.40 -7.00
C GLY A 181 -15.63 28.61 -6.42
N GLU A 182 -14.99 29.65 -5.90
CA GLU A 182 -15.70 30.88 -5.50
C GLU A 182 -14.85 32.18 -5.59
N PRO A 183 -15.16 33.03 -6.58
CA PRO A 183 -15.27 34.46 -6.36
C PRO A 183 -16.76 34.84 -6.32
N GLY A 184 -17.43 34.46 -5.23
CA GLY A 184 -18.70 35.05 -4.80
C GLY A 184 -19.96 34.27 -5.15
N ASP A 185 -20.45 33.45 -4.23
CA ASP A 185 -21.80 33.61 -3.67
C ASP A 185 -22.00 32.74 -2.41
N GLY A 186 -22.07 33.41 -1.25
CA GLY A 186 -22.82 32.88 -0.12
C GLY A 186 -22.01 32.43 1.09
N LEU A 187 -21.58 33.42 1.88
CA LEU A 187 -21.66 33.35 3.34
C LEU A 187 -23.08 32.96 3.78
N ARG A 188 -23.38 31.65 3.76
CA ARG A 188 -24.47 31.05 4.51
C ARG A 188 -23.91 29.85 5.25
N ALA A 189 -22.99 30.16 6.16
CA ALA A 189 -22.70 29.32 7.30
C ALA A 189 -24.02 28.93 7.96
N SER A 190 -24.46 27.71 7.70
CA SER A 190 -25.44 27.04 8.54
C SER A 190 -24.71 26.71 9.83
N ALA A 191 -24.72 27.68 10.74
CA ALA A 191 -24.40 27.45 12.14
C ALA A 191 -25.38 26.38 12.67
N PRO A 192 -24.89 25.28 13.28
CA PRO A 192 -25.77 24.33 13.93
C PRO A 192 -26.38 24.99 15.17
N GLY A 193 -27.68 25.28 15.07
CA GLY A 193 -28.66 25.48 16.14
C GLY A 193 -28.13 25.89 17.52
N ALA A 194 -27.92 27.19 17.73
CA ALA A 194 -28.09 27.77 19.06
C ALA A 194 -29.59 27.77 19.37
N ALA A 195 -29.96 27.09 20.46
CA ALA A 195 -31.31 27.01 20.97
C ALA A 195 -31.88 28.41 21.27
N ASP A 196 -32.96 28.78 20.58
CA ASP A 196 -33.77 29.95 20.91
C ASP A 196 -34.49 29.73 22.24
N LEU A 197 -34.13 30.54 23.24
CA LEU A 197 -34.91 30.74 24.45
C LEU A 197 -36.13 31.61 24.14
N PRO A 198 -37.35 31.26 24.60
CA PRO A 198 -38.53 32.09 24.40
C PRO A 198 -38.52 33.27 25.37
N ARG A 199 -38.64 34.50 24.84
CA ARG A 199 -38.92 35.70 25.63
C ARG A 199 -40.39 36.11 25.41
N PRO A 200 -41.16 36.41 26.48
CA PRO A 200 -42.62 36.54 26.39
C PRO A 200 -43.09 37.99 26.19
N GLY A 201 -44.18 38.12 25.44
CA GLY A 201 -45.19 39.17 25.60
C GLY A 201 -45.10 40.37 24.64
N ALA A 202 -46.05 40.47 23.70
CA ALA A 202 -47.10 41.50 23.70
C ALA A 202 -47.84 41.58 22.33
N VAL A 203 -49.13 41.21 22.37
CA VAL A 203 -50.29 41.88 21.75
C VAL A 203 -50.36 42.03 20.21
N ALA A 204 -51.32 41.31 19.63
CA ALA A 204 -51.86 41.50 18.27
C ALA A 204 -52.72 42.79 18.17
N PRO A 205 -53.01 43.30 16.95
CA PRO A 205 -54.29 42.90 16.37
C PRO A 205 -54.32 42.72 14.84
N GLU A 206 -55.45 42.13 14.45
CA GLU A 206 -55.99 41.67 13.18
C GLU A 206 -55.83 42.59 11.95
N GLY A 207 -55.67 41.95 10.78
CA GLY A 207 -55.94 42.52 9.46
C GLY A 207 -55.99 41.41 8.39
N PRO A 208 -57.03 41.35 7.53
CA PRO A 208 -57.17 40.27 6.56
C PRO A 208 -56.48 40.58 5.22
N ALA A 209 -55.88 39.53 4.66
CA ALA A 209 -55.64 39.20 3.26
C ALA A 209 -55.54 40.32 2.21
N SER A 210 -54.36 40.44 1.58
CA SER A 210 -54.27 40.52 0.12
C SER A 210 -52.92 40.04 -0.45
N SER A 211 -53.03 39.04 -1.30
CA SER A 211 -52.27 38.76 -2.54
C SER A 211 -50.72 38.70 -2.59
N ALA A 212 -50.29 37.51 -3.01
CA ALA A 212 -49.30 37.22 -4.06
C ALA A 212 -47.79 37.25 -3.70
N SER A 213 -47.16 36.07 -3.70
CA SER A 213 -46.07 35.77 -4.66
C SER A 213 -45.64 34.29 -4.61
N ARG A 214 -45.77 33.63 -5.76
CA ARG A 214 -45.00 32.50 -6.31
C ARG A 214 -44.53 31.37 -5.37
N ALA A 215 -45.23 30.24 -5.51
CA ALA A 215 -44.74 28.91 -5.20
C ALA A 215 -43.46 28.59 -5.99
N SER A 216 -42.36 28.38 -5.26
CA SER A 216 -41.13 27.79 -5.76
C SER A 216 -41.28 26.26 -5.71
N ASN A 217 -41.10 25.61 -6.86
CA ASN A 217 -41.10 24.16 -7.05
C ASN A 217 -40.07 23.49 -6.12
N ARG A 218 -40.57 22.83 -5.06
CA ARG A 218 -39.86 21.74 -4.38
C ARG A 218 -40.25 20.44 -5.06
N GLY A 219 -39.28 19.62 -5.45
CA GLY A 219 -39.55 18.21 -5.75
C GLY A 219 -38.51 17.46 -6.55
N PHE A 220 -37.42 17.03 -5.90
CA PHE A 220 -36.88 15.69 -6.12
C PHE A 220 -36.09 15.26 -4.87
N VAL A 221 -36.53 14.19 -4.21
CA VAL A 221 -35.84 13.55 -3.09
C VAL A 221 -35.73 12.06 -3.45
N PRO A 222 -34.53 11.46 -3.51
CA PRO A 222 -34.37 10.09 -3.97
C PRO A 222 -34.76 9.07 -2.88
N PHE A 223 -35.32 7.96 -3.36
CA PHE A 223 -35.64 6.68 -2.71
C PHE A 223 -35.11 6.45 -1.29
N SER A 224 -36.03 6.44 -0.31
CA SER A 224 -35.89 5.69 0.94
C SER A 224 -36.38 4.26 0.72
N GLY A 225 -35.46 3.34 0.44
CA GLY A 225 -35.76 1.91 0.40
C GLY A 225 -35.91 1.36 1.81
N GLU A 226 -37.12 1.42 2.38
CA GLU A 226 -37.48 0.67 3.58
C GLU A 226 -37.47 -0.84 3.31
N GLY A 227 -36.90 -1.58 4.26
CA GLY A 227 -36.70 -3.01 4.20
C GLY A 227 -38.01 -3.78 4.19
N GLN A 228 -38.21 -4.58 3.14
CA GLN A 228 -39.28 -5.55 3.04
C GLN A 228 -38.89 -6.82 3.81
N ARG A 229 -39.37 -6.96 5.05
CA ARG A 229 -39.40 -8.26 5.75
C ARG A 229 -40.57 -9.07 5.20
N LEU A 230 -40.30 -10.30 4.76
CA LEU A 230 -41.30 -11.31 4.45
C LEU A 230 -40.96 -12.60 5.21
N GLY A 231 -41.96 -13.07 5.98
CA GLY A 231 -42.19 -14.48 6.32
C GLY A 231 -41.25 -15.10 7.35
#